data_AF-A0AAD0X0R6-F1
#
_entry.id   AF-A0AAD0X0R6-F1
#
_cell.length_a   1.000
_cell.length_b   1.000
_cell.length_c   1.000
_cell.angle_alpha   90.00
_cell.angle_beta   90.00
_cell.angle_gamma   90.00
#
_symmetry.space_group_name_H-M   'P 1'
#
loop_
_entity.id
_entity.type
_entity.pdbx_description
1 polymer ?
#
loop_
_entity_poly.entity_id
_entity_poly.type
_entity_poly.pdbx_seq_one_letter_code
_entity_poly.pdbx_strand_id
1 'polypeptide(L)' 'MRKKATSAYGTINEHVIDISRESEDEDWYIVVTAPCGMRDYDGWWTDSADKTIEQALAEAVHGSCLFEVPDEDEEE' A
#
# COMPACT_ATOMS: atom_id res chain seq x y z
N MET A 1 -8.39 -24.20 -12.99
CA MET A 1 -7.09 -23.50 -12.91
C MET A 1 -7.03 -22.83 -11.54
N ARG A 2 -5.98 -23.05 -10.73
CA ARG A 2 -5.79 -22.25 -9.51
C ARG A 2 -5.29 -20.88 -9.96
N LYS A 3 -6.09 -19.82 -9.77
CA LYS A 3 -5.62 -18.45 -9.95
C LYS A 3 -4.44 -18.25 -8.98
N LYS A 4 -3.33 -17.66 -9.44
CA LYS A 4 -2.19 -17.39 -8.57
C LYS A 4 -2.46 -16.10 -7.81
N ALA A 5 -2.44 -16.17 -6.49
CA ALA A 5 -2.45 -14.98 -5.66
C ALA A 5 -1.22 -14.11 -6.01
N THR A 6 -1.44 -12.81 -6.12
CA THR A 6 -0.38 -11.82 -6.33
C THR A 6 -0.14 -11.11 -5.01
N SER A 7 1.11 -11.02 -4.57
CA SER A 7 1.46 -10.29 -3.37
C SER A 7 2.85 -9.67 -3.46
N ALA A 8 3.08 -8.62 -2.67
CA ALA A 8 4.39 -8.06 -2.39
C ALA A 8 4.50 -7.71 -0.92
N TYR A 9 5.73 -7.81 -0.42
CA TYR A 9 6.09 -7.50 0.96
C TYR A 9 7.37 -6.67 0.95
N GLY A 10 7.43 -5.64 1.78
CA GLY A 10 8.57 -4.74 1.86
C GLY A 10 8.60 -3.88 3.10
N THR A 11 9.56 -2.96 3.15
CA THR A 11 9.72 -2.03 4.28
C THR A 11 10.09 -0.65 3.74
N ILE A 12 9.41 0.40 4.21
CA ILE A 12 9.66 1.81 3.88
C ILE A 12 9.63 2.62 5.17
N ASN A 13 10.65 3.42 5.45
CA ASN A 13 10.77 4.20 6.70
C ASN A 13 10.49 3.35 7.95
N GLU A 14 11.04 2.12 7.99
CA GLU A 14 10.81 1.11 9.04
C GLU A 14 9.36 0.56 9.16
N HIS A 15 8.43 1.05 8.34
CA HIS A 15 7.07 0.52 8.25
C HIS A 15 7.06 -0.71 7.35
N VAL A 16 6.43 -1.77 7.82
CA VAL A 16 6.24 -3.00 7.06
C VAL A 16 5.03 -2.83 6.16
N ILE A 17 5.20 -3.08 4.86
CA ILE A 17 4.14 -3.02 3.86
C ILE A 17 3.88 -4.44 3.37
N ASP A 18 2.62 -4.85 3.43
CA ASP A 18 2.11 -6.12 2.89
C ASP A 18 0.91 -5.81 2.00
N ILE A 19 1.00 -6.16 0.72
CA ILE A 19 -0.08 -6.01 -0.25
C ILE A 19 -0.36 -7.34 -0.93
N SER A 20 -1.64 -7.69 -1.07
CA SER A 20 -2.04 -8.96 -1.67
C SER A 20 -3.40 -8.90 -2.36
N ARG A 21 -3.60 -9.78 -3.34
CA ARG A 21 -4.90 -10.09 -3.95
C ARG A 21 -4.94 -11.56 -4.36
N GLU A 22 -6.08 -12.23 -4.24
CA GLU A 22 -6.19 -13.65 -4.59
C GLU A 22 -6.29 -13.87 -6.10
N SER A 23 -6.84 -12.89 -6.83
CA SER A 23 -6.93 -12.94 -8.28
C SER A 23 -6.79 -11.58 -8.96
N GLU A 24 -6.56 -11.57 -10.28
CA GLU A 24 -6.43 -10.34 -11.07
C GLU A 24 -7.74 -9.55 -11.17
N ASP A 25 -8.88 -10.17 -10.87
CA ASP A 25 -10.20 -9.54 -10.92
C ASP A 25 -10.67 -9.05 -9.53
N GLU A 26 -9.80 -9.15 -8.51
CA GLU A 26 -10.10 -8.76 -7.13
C GLU A 26 -9.30 -7.53 -6.71
N ASP A 27 -9.90 -6.80 -5.78
CA ASP A 27 -9.29 -5.64 -5.14
C ASP A 27 -8.05 -6.04 -4.32
N TRP A 28 -7.13 -5.10 -4.17
CA TRP A 28 -5.96 -5.24 -3.33
C TRP A 28 -6.33 -5.09 -1.85
N TYR A 29 -5.84 -6.00 -1.02
CA TYR A 29 -5.79 -5.84 0.43
C TYR A 29 -4.42 -5.27 0.81
N ILE A 30 -4.43 -4.19 1.58
CA ILE A 30 -3.25 -3.42 1.96
C ILE A 30 -3.14 -3.39 3.48
N VAL A 31 -1.95 -3.73 3.98
CA VAL A 31 -1.58 -3.58 5.39
C VAL A 31 -0.25 -2.85 5.50
N VAL A 32 -0.23 -1.77 6.27
CA VAL A 32 0.97 -1.03 6.65
C VAL A 32 1.09 -1.05 8.16
N THR A 33 2.21 -1.57 8.67
CA THR A 33 2.49 -1.70 10.10
C THR A 33 3.65 -0.81 10.50
N ALA A 34 3.41 0.11 11.43
CA ALA A 34 4.40 0.98 12.04
C ALA A 34 5.48 0.19 12.81
N PRO A 35 6.66 0.77 13.04
CA PRO A 35 7.70 0.18 13.89
C PRO A 35 7.22 -0.12 15.32
N CYS A 36 6.24 0.65 15.81
CA CYS A 36 5.61 0.42 17.12
C CYS A 36 4.62 -0.76 17.14
N GLY A 37 4.37 -1.40 15.99
CA GLY A 37 3.45 -2.53 15.82
C GLY A 37 1.99 -2.14 15.59
N MET A 38 1.66 -0.84 15.55
CA MET A 38 0.33 -0.37 15.16
C MET A 38 0.15 -0.49 13.65
N ARG A 39 -1.10 -0.65 13.20
CA ARG A 39 -1.45 -0.65 11.78
C ARG A 39 -1.88 0.76 11.38
N ASP A 40 -1.09 1.41 10.53
CA ASP A 40 -1.40 2.74 10.00
C ASP A 40 -2.36 2.64 8.81
N TYR A 41 -2.30 1.53 8.08
CA TYR A 41 -3.25 1.15 7.04
C TYR A 41 -3.65 -0.31 7.24
N ASP A 42 -4.95 -0.60 7.27
CA ASP A 42 -5.46 -1.97 7.20
C ASP A 42 -6.82 -1.99 6.47
N GLY A 43 -6.83 -2.43 5.21
CA GLY A 43 -8.08 -2.51 4.47
C GLY A 43 -7.97 -2.89 3.00
N TRP A 44 -9.14 -3.13 2.42
CA TRP A 44 -9.30 -3.33 0.98
C TRP A 44 -9.33 -1.99 0.26
N TRP A 45 -8.51 -1.85 -0.78
CA TRP A 45 -8.57 -0.72 -1.69
C TRP A 45 -9.68 -0.96 -2.72
N THR A 46 -10.84 -0.34 -2.52
CA THR A 46 -12.02 -0.55 -3.37
C THR A 46 -11.79 -0.11 -4.81
N ASP A 47 -12.37 -0.85 -5.77
CA ASP A 47 -12.27 -0.56 -7.22
C ASP A 47 -10.81 -0.59 -7.73
N SER A 48 -10.00 -1.50 -7.19
CA SER A 48 -8.57 -1.65 -7.52
C SER A 48 -8.23 -2.92 -8.31
N ALA A 49 -9.22 -3.70 -8.73
CA ALA A 49 -9.02 -4.88 -9.56
C ALA A 49 -8.18 -4.61 -10.84
N ASP A 50 -8.37 -3.45 -11.48
CA ASP A 50 -7.62 -3.04 -12.67
C ASP A 50 -6.23 -2.44 -12.35
N LYS A 51 -5.87 -2.31 -11.06
CA LYS A 51 -4.64 -1.65 -10.61
C LYS A 51 -3.47 -2.62 -10.52
N THR A 52 -2.29 -2.10 -10.85
CA THR A 52 -1.04 -2.87 -10.75
C THR A 52 -0.51 -2.92 -9.33
N ILE A 53 0.48 -3.78 -9.11
CA ILE A 53 1.16 -3.91 -7.82
C ILE A 53 1.89 -2.62 -7.42
N GLU A 54 2.45 -1.89 -8.38
CA GLU A 54 3.10 -0.59 -8.15
C GLU A 54 2.09 0.47 -7.71
N GLN A 55 0.88 0.45 -8.26
CA GLN A 55 -0.20 1.36 -7.85
C GLN A 55 -0.70 1.03 -6.45
N ALA A 56 -0.84 -0.26 -6.11
CA ALA A 56 -1.21 -0.69 -4.76
C ALA A 56 -0.12 -0.31 -3.73
N LEU A 57 1.16 -0.38 -4.10
CA LEU A 57 2.25 0.10 -3.26
C LEU A 57 2.17 1.63 -3.05
N ALA A 58 1.87 2.39 -4.11
CA ALA A 58 1.69 3.83 -4.01
C ALA A 58 0.49 4.20 -3.10
N GLU A 59 -0.62 3.47 -3.20
CA GLU A 59 -1.77 3.64 -2.30
C GLU A 59 -1.40 3.34 -0.85
N ALA A 60 -0.67 2.25 -0.60
CA ALA A 60 -0.22 1.89 0.75
C ALA A 60 0.59 3.02 1.37
N VAL A 61 1.55 3.55 0.61
CA VAL A 61 2.41 4.68 1.02
C VAL A 61 1.60 5.95 1.26
N HIS A 62 0.66 6.27 0.37
CA HIS A 62 -0.17 7.47 0.48
C HIS A 62 -1.11 7.40 1.68
N GLY A 63 -1.85 6.29 1.83
CA GLY A 63 -2.81 6.09 2.91
C GLY A 63 -2.19 5.93 4.30
N SER A 64 -0.89 5.62 4.37
CA SER A 64 -0.11 5.60 5.63
C SER A 64 0.73 6.87 5.85
N CYS A 65 0.58 7.89 4.99
CA CYS A 65 1.27 9.17 5.11
C CYS A 65 2.81 9.06 5.24
N LEU A 66 3.44 8.07 4.58
CA LEU A 66 4.88 7.79 4.75
C LEU A 66 5.81 8.79 4.05
N PHE A 67 5.29 9.57 3.11
CA PHE A 67 6.01 10.70 2.54
C PHE A 67 5.32 11.99 2.98
N GLU A 68 6.08 12.85 3.66
CA GLU A 68 5.76 14.26 3.71
C GLU A 68 5.94 14.79 2.28
N VAL A 69 4.84 15.25 1.67
CA VAL A 69 4.98 16.16 0.53
C VAL A 69 5.76 17.35 1.07
N PRO A 70 6.92 17.72 0.48
CA PRO A 70 7.58 18.95 0.89
C PRO A 70 6.58 20.08 0.73
N ASP A 71 6.38 20.87 1.77
CA ASP A 71 5.59 22.10 1.69
C ASP A 71 6.24 22.99 0.61
N GLU A 72 5.65 23.05 -0.57
CA GLU A 72 6.06 23.96 -1.65
C GLU A 72 5.64 25.39 -1.29
N ASP A 73 6.16 25.95 -0.19
CA ASP A 73 5.93 27.34 0.23
C ASP A 73 7.13 27.85 1.08
N GLU A 74 8.34 27.83 0.51
CA GLU A 74 9.39 28.80 0.87
C GLU A 74 9.83 29.54 -0.40
N GLU A 75 8.94 30.38 -0.94
CA GLU A 75 9.39 31.54 -1.72
C GLU A 75 9.95 32.57 -0.72
N GLU A 76 11.29 32.67 -0.62
CA GLU A 76 11.99 33.82 0.00
C GLU A 76 11.83 35.10 -0.84
#